data_AF-A0A536VLN6-F1
#
_entry.id   AF-A0A536VLN6-F1
#
_cell.length_a   1.000
_cell.length_b   1.000
_cell.length_c   1.000
_cell.angle_alpha   90.00
_cell.angle_beta   90.00
_cell.angle_gamma   90.00
#
_symmetry.space_group_name_H-M   'P 1'
#
loop_
_entity.id
_entity.type
_entity.pdbx_description
1 polymer ?
#
loop_
_entity_poly.entity_id
_entity_poly.type
_entity_poly.pdbx_seq_one_letter_code
_entity_poly.pdbx_strand_id
1 'polypeptide(L)'
;MAGALVTEAPRKASSLSYSSSGMTKAGVASASWTSTALAGSLPPMGASFATAPLEEDTEVTGPVVLVLWVASSTEDMDIFATIRNIAPDGSDVFELGQQSQPVPVAKGWLRASHRKLDPHLSLPYRPYHAHIGRDILEPGTPVRVDVEIWPTSMVFKKGHRIRLD
;
A
#
# COMPACT_ATOMS: atom_id res chain seq x y z
N MET A 1 -4.22 12.34 1.02
CA MET A 1 -5.60 12.29 1.55
C MET A 1 -5.56 12.09 3.06
N ALA A 2 -6.56 12.58 3.78
CA ALA A 2 -6.66 12.35 5.22
C ALA A 2 -7.15 10.91 5.47
N GLY A 3 -6.38 10.15 6.26
CA GLY A 3 -6.75 8.85 6.79
C GLY A 3 -7.12 8.95 8.26
N ALA A 4 -7.80 7.93 8.78
CA ALA A 4 -8.14 7.80 10.20
C ALA A 4 -7.86 6.37 10.66
N LEU A 5 -7.39 6.22 11.90
CA LEU A 5 -7.33 4.92 12.55
C LEU A 5 -8.69 4.68 13.21
N VAL A 6 -9.34 3.60 12.80
CA VAL A 6 -10.69 3.23 13.24
C VAL A 6 -10.75 1.72 13.42
N THR A 7 -11.56 1.28 14.37
CA THR A 7 -11.78 -0.16 14.65
C THR A 7 -12.79 -0.79 13.70
N GLU A 8 -13.59 0.02 13.03
CA GLU A 8 -14.58 -0.40 12.04
C GLU A 8 -14.35 0.31 10.71
N ALA A 9 -14.59 -0.39 9.60
CA ALA A 9 -14.42 0.18 8.27
C ALA A 9 -15.35 1.41 8.09
N PRO A 10 -14.82 2.58 7.68
CA PRO A 10 -15.62 3.77 7.54
C PRO A 10 -16.63 3.61 6.40
N ARG A 11 -17.87 4.09 6.59
CA ARG A 11 -18.93 4.05 5.56
C ARG A 11 -18.71 5.06 4.42
N LYS A 12 -17.73 5.95 4.56
CA LYS A 12 -17.45 7.01 3.58
C LYS A 12 -16.71 6.39 2.39
N ALA A 13 -17.32 6.51 1.21
CA ALA A 13 -16.69 6.13 -0.05
C ALA A 13 -16.15 7.38 -0.78
N SER A 14 -14.99 7.23 -1.40
CA SER A 14 -14.42 8.21 -2.33
C SER A 14 -13.60 7.48 -3.37
N SER A 15 -13.50 8.02 -4.58
CA SER A 15 -12.65 7.50 -5.64
C SER A 15 -11.57 8.52 -6.01
N LEU A 16 -10.46 8.02 -6.52
CA LEU A 16 -9.37 8.81 -7.08
C LEU A 16 -8.90 8.12 -8.37
N SER A 17 -8.65 8.92 -9.39
CA SER A 17 -8.04 8.47 -10.64
C SER A 17 -6.70 9.17 -10.81
N TYR A 18 -5.67 8.42 -11.22
CA TYR A 18 -4.35 8.94 -11.50
C TYR A 18 -3.75 8.20 -12.70
N SER A 19 -2.77 8.83 -13.36
CA SER A 19 -1.99 8.18 -14.41
C SER A 19 -0.98 7.23 -13.77
N SER A 20 -1.07 5.93 -14.08
CA SER A 20 -0.04 4.96 -13.65
C SER A 20 1.25 5.07 -14.47
N SER A 21 1.24 5.82 -15.57
CA SER A 21 2.40 6.03 -16.43
C SER A 21 3.01 7.41 -16.21
N GLY A 22 4.23 7.44 -15.66
CA GLY A 22 5.21 8.51 -15.89
C GLY A 22 6.29 8.00 -16.85
N MET A 23 6.35 8.57 -18.06
CA MET A 23 7.41 8.46 -19.10
C MET A 23 8.11 7.11 -19.38
N THR A 24 7.65 5.97 -18.86
CA THR A 24 8.33 4.70 -19.02
C THR A 24 7.38 3.63 -19.53
N LYS A 25 7.86 2.82 -20.49
CA LYS A 25 7.13 1.72 -21.12
C LYS A 25 6.76 0.66 -20.06
N ALA A 26 5.71 -0.10 -20.35
CA ALA A 26 5.34 -1.30 -19.59
C ALA A 26 6.59 -2.17 -19.29
N GLY A 27 6.80 -2.51 -18.03
CA GLY A 27 7.99 -3.25 -17.55
C GLY A 27 9.00 -2.45 -16.72
N VAL A 28 8.75 -1.15 -16.47
CA VAL A 28 9.62 -0.30 -15.62
C VAL A 28 8.84 0.27 -14.42
N ALA A 29 8.10 -0.57 -13.70
CA ALA A 29 7.68 -0.24 -12.34
C ALA A 29 8.84 -0.63 -11.41
N SER A 30 9.66 0.34 -11.01
CA SER A 30 10.70 0.05 -10.02
C SER A 30 10.06 -0.02 -8.63
N ALA A 31 10.09 -1.20 -8.03
CA ALA A 31 9.83 -1.40 -6.59
C ALA A 31 10.88 -0.74 -5.68
N SER A 32 11.81 0.02 -6.27
CA SER A 32 12.89 0.65 -5.54
C SER A 32 12.39 1.88 -4.77
N TRP A 33 13.01 2.04 -3.62
CA TRP A 33 12.91 3.23 -2.79
C TRP A 33 13.08 4.55 -3.52
N THR A 34 13.89 4.57 -4.57
CA THR A 34 14.21 5.78 -5.33
C THR A 34 12.97 6.35 -6.03
N SER A 35 12.08 5.49 -6.53
CA SER A 35 10.82 5.93 -7.14
C SER A 35 9.83 6.51 -6.11
N THR A 36 9.83 6.00 -4.88
CA THR A 36 9.00 6.53 -3.77
C THR A 36 9.57 7.82 -3.17
N ALA A 37 10.91 7.93 -3.07
CA ALA A 37 11.60 9.12 -2.57
C ALA A 37 11.49 10.32 -3.54
N LEU A 38 11.47 10.05 -4.85
CA LEU A 38 11.27 11.07 -5.90
C LEU A 38 9.79 11.42 -6.14
N ALA A 39 8.84 10.77 -5.46
CA ALA A 39 7.41 11.03 -5.65
C ALA A 39 6.99 12.47 -5.26
N GLY A 40 7.83 13.22 -4.54
CA GLY A 40 7.60 14.64 -4.24
C GLY A 40 7.77 15.59 -5.44
N SER A 41 8.42 15.16 -6.53
CA SER A 41 8.72 15.99 -7.71
C SER A 41 8.02 15.52 -9.00
N LEU A 42 7.15 14.50 -8.91
CA LEU A 42 6.37 13.97 -10.02
C LEU A 42 4.87 14.29 -9.81
N PRO A 43 4.06 14.36 -10.90
CA PRO A 43 2.61 14.32 -10.77
C PRO A 43 2.22 13.11 -9.90
N PRO A 44 1.14 13.18 -9.10
CA PRO A 44 0.75 12.06 -8.24
C PRO A 44 0.46 10.83 -9.11
N MET A 45 1.40 9.88 -9.14
CA MET A 45 1.31 8.58 -9.84
C MET A 45 0.72 7.50 -8.92
N GLY A 46 -0.02 7.91 -7.89
CA GLY A 46 -0.50 7.04 -6.83
C GLY A 46 -1.41 7.78 -5.85
N ALA A 47 -1.73 7.12 -4.74
CA ALA A 47 -2.65 7.61 -3.73
C ALA A 47 -2.00 7.50 -2.34
N SER A 48 -1.90 8.62 -1.62
CA SER A 48 -1.36 8.61 -0.25
C SER A 48 -2.45 8.90 0.77
N PHE A 49 -2.46 8.14 1.86
CA PHE A 49 -3.32 8.35 3.03
C PHE A 49 -2.45 8.48 4.27
N ALA A 50 -2.65 9.54 5.05
CA ALA A 50 -1.92 9.72 6.31
C ALA A 50 -2.90 9.99 7.44
N THR A 51 -2.65 9.38 8.59
CA THR A 51 -3.41 9.64 9.81
C THR A 51 -3.22 11.09 10.28
N ALA A 52 -4.07 11.54 11.21
CA ALA A 52 -3.70 12.62 12.12
C ALA A 52 -2.44 12.24 12.92
N PRO A 53 -1.73 13.21 13.53
CA PRO A 53 -0.69 12.88 14.50
C PRO A 53 -1.26 11.96 15.58
N LEU A 54 -0.56 10.88 15.89
CA LEU A 54 -0.99 9.90 16.88
C LEU A 54 -1.02 10.55 18.27
N GLU A 55 -2.07 10.31 19.04
CA GLU A 55 -2.25 10.88 20.38
C GLU A 55 -1.40 10.16 21.44
N GLU A 56 -1.01 8.91 21.16
CA GLU A 56 -0.20 8.03 22.00
C GLU A 56 0.70 7.12 21.13
N ASP A 57 1.68 6.48 21.79
CA ASP A 57 2.50 5.45 21.13
C ASP A 57 1.57 4.30 20.68
N THR A 58 1.59 3.99 19.38
CA THR A 58 0.71 2.99 18.76
C THR A 58 1.54 1.84 18.21
N GLU A 59 1.29 0.63 18.69
CA GLU A 59 1.91 -0.58 18.19
C GLU A 59 1.10 -1.18 17.03
N VAL A 60 1.77 -1.53 15.94
CA VAL A 60 1.23 -2.36 14.87
C VAL A 60 2.10 -3.60 14.76
N THR A 61 1.55 -4.74 15.18
CA THR A 61 2.24 -6.03 15.19
C THR A 61 1.42 -7.10 14.47
N GLY A 62 2.05 -7.78 13.52
CA GLY A 62 1.47 -8.84 12.71
C GLY A 62 1.39 -8.50 11.22
N PRO A 63 0.79 -9.41 10.42
CA PRO A 63 0.46 -9.15 9.01
C PRO A 63 -0.57 -8.04 8.87
N VAL A 64 -0.52 -7.33 7.74
CA VAL A 64 -1.46 -6.26 7.41
C VAL A 64 -2.08 -6.55 6.05
N VAL A 65 -3.39 -6.33 5.93
CA VAL A 65 -4.11 -6.40 4.66
C VAL A 65 -4.55 -5.02 4.22
N LEU A 66 -4.28 -4.69 2.96
CA LEU A 66 -4.84 -3.52 2.30
C LEU A 66 -5.95 -3.97 1.34
N VAL A 67 -7.19 -3.63 1.67
CA VAL A 67 -8.36 -3.94 0.84
C VAL A 67 -8.67 -2.74 -0.05
N LEU A 68 -8.67 -2.95 -1.37
CA LEU A 68 -8.94 -1.90 -2.36
C LEU A 68 -10.02 -2.35 -3.34
N TRP A 69 -10.72 -1.37 -3.89
CA TRP A 69 -11.50 -1.51 -5.11
C TRP A 69 -10.78 -0.75 -6.20
N VAL A 70 -10.27 -1.46 -7.20
CA VAL A 70 -9.41 -0.89 -8.26
C VAL A 70 -9.99 -1.15 -9.64
N ALA A 71 -9.83 -0.19 -10.53
CA ALA A 71 -10.10 -0.33 -11.96
C ALA A 71 -8.88 0.18 -12.74
N SER A 72 -8.61 -0.44 -13.89
CA SER A 72 -7.56 -0.01 -14.82
C SER A 72 -8.14 0.25 -16.20
N SER A 73 -7.49 1.08 -17.01
CA SER A 73 -7.78 1.18 -18.45
C SER A 73 -7.17 0.04 -19.27
N THR A 74 -6.31 -0.78 -18.65
CA THR A 74 -5.64 -1.94 -19.24
C THR A 74 -6.15 -3.26 -18.64
N GLU A 75 -5.74 -4.38 -19.25
CA GLU A 75 -6.16 -5.74 -18.84
C GLU A 75 -5.58 -6.22 -17.49
N ASP A 76 -4.62 -5.48 -16.93
CA ASP A 76 -3.97 -5.81 -15.67
C ASP A 76 -3.34 -4.56 -15.04
N MET A 77 -2.95 -4.65 -13.77
CA MET A 77 -2.18 -3.62 -13.07
C MET A 77 -1.36 -4.22 -11.93
N ASP A 78 -0.18 -3.63 -11.69
CA ASP A 78 0.66 -3.95 -10.53
C ASP A 78 0.44 -2.90 -9.44
N ILE A 79 0.14 -3.36 -8.23
CA ILE A 79 -0.12 -2.55 -7.05
C ILE A 79 1.06 -2.67 -6.10
N PHE A 80 1.56 -1.52 -5.65
CA PHE A 80 2.65 -1.38 -4.70
C PHE A 80 2.09 -0.59 -3.52
N ALA A 81 2.17 -1.15 -2.32
CA ALA A 81 1.71 -0.50 -1.10
C ALA A 81 2.87 -0.37 -0.12
N THR A 82 3.04 0.80 0.49
CA THR A 82 4.09 1.03 1.50
C THR A 82 3.52 1.70 2.74
N ILE A 83 3.75 1.09 3.91
CA ILE A 83 3.51 1.73 5.21
C ILE A 83 4.77 2.49 5.61
N ARG A 84 4.61 3.75 6.01
CA ARG A 84 5.68 4.65 6.42
C ARG A 84 5.36 5.26 7.78
N ASN A 85 6.42 5.51 8.55
CA ASN A 85 6.38 6.24 9.80
C ASN A 85 6.87 7.67 9.53
N ILE A 86 6.00 8.65 9.68
CA ILE A 86 6.32 10.06 9.40
C ILE A 86 6.45 10.81 10.72
N ALA A 87 7.62 11.39 10.97
CA ALA A 87 7.92 12.18 12.14
C ALA A 87 7.15 13.53 12.15
N PRO A 88 7.07 14.23 13.30
CA PRO A 88 6.34 15.50 13.41
C PRO A 88 6.86 16.61 12.48
N ASP A 89 8.14 16.56 12.10
CA ASP A 89 8.77 17.48 11.15
C ASP A 89 8.49 17.13 9.67
N GLY A 90 7.75 16.05 9.42
CA GLY A 90 7.39 15.56 8.09
C GLY A 90 8.41 14.61 7.45
N SER A 91 9.53 14.32 8.13
CA SER A 91 10.53 13.37 7.63
C SER A 91 10.10 11.92 7.82
N ASP A 92 10.67 11.03 7.02
CA ASP A 92 10.54 9.59 7.24
C ASP A 92 11.42 9.11 8.38
N VAL A 93 10.85 8.27 9.22
CA VAL A 93 11.58 7.42 10.13
C VAL A 93 11.78 6.07 9.45
N PHE A 94 13.03 5.78 9.09
CA PHE A 94 13.40 4.54 8.41
C PHE A 94 13.88 3.47 9.38
N GLU A 95 13.58 2.23 9.02
CA GLU A 95 14.11 1.03 9.66
C GLU A 95 15.43 0.59 9.00
N LEU A 96 16.16 -0.32 9.64
CA LEU A 96 17.35 -0.93 9.06
C LEU A 96 16.99 -2.19 8.26
N GLY A 97 17.23 -2.13 6.96
CA GLY A 97 17.02 -3.26 6.07
C GLY A 97 18.13 -4.30 6.11
N GLN A 98 17.94 -5.40 5.37
CA GLN A 98 18.85 -6.55 5.34
C GLN A 98 20.31 -6.21 4.99
N GLN A 99 20.56 -5.18 4.20
CA GLN A 99 21.90 -4.72 3.81
C GLN A 99 22.30 -3.42 4.55
N SER A 100 21.69 -3.15 5.72
CA SER A 100 21.88 -1.93 6.52
C SER A 100 21.51 -0.62 5.82
N GLN A 101 20.71 -0.70 4.75
CA GLN A 101 20.10 0.45 4.08
C GLN A 101 18.82 0.88 4.80
N PRO A 102 18.42 2.16 4.75
CA PRO A 102 17.11 2.58 5.22
C PRO A 102 16.00 1.83 4.47
N VAL A 103 15.05 1.22 5.20
CA VAL A 103 13.82 0.57 4.70
C VAL A 103 12.56 1.22 5.33
N PRO A 104 11.38 1.24 4.66
CA PRO A 104 10.18 1.77 5.27
C PRO A 104 9.63 0.69 6.20
N VAL A 105 8.55 0.99 6.92
CA VAL A 105 7.99 0.07 7.91
C VAL A 105 7.61 -1.28 7.29
N ALA A 106 6.82 -1.27 6.22
CA ALA A 106 6.39 -2.50 5.55
C ALA A 106 6.00 -2.23 4.09
N LYS A 107 6.06 -3.26 3.27
CA LYS A 107 5.68 -3.20 1.85
C LYS A 107 4.78 -4.38 1.49
N GLY A 108 3.91 -4.15 0.52
CA GLY A 108 3.05 -5.15 -0.09
C GLY A 108 3.00 -4.98 -1.60
N TRP A 109 2.78 -6.09 -2.29
CA TRP A 109 2.75 -6.14 -3.76
C TRP A 109 1.67 -7.08 -4.22
N LEU A 110 0.95 -6.68 -5.27
CA LEU A 110 -0.01 -7.57 -5.92
C LEU A 110 -0.17 -7.19 -7.39
N ARG A 111 -0.04 -8.19 -8.28
CA ARG A 111 -0.59 -8.09 -9.62
C ARG A 111 -2.08 -8.39 -9.56
N ALA A 112 -2.92 -7.45 -9.99
CA ALA A 112 -4.37 -7.53 -9.79
C ALA A 112 -5.00 -8.75 -10.49
N SER A 113 -4.46 -9.22 -11.61
CA SER A 113 -4.94 -10.47 -12.23
C SER A 113 -4.67 -11.73 -11.39
N HIS A 114 -3.75 -11.67 -10.42
CA HIS A 114 -3.46 -12.78 -9.50
C HIS A 114 -4.21 -12.66 -8.15
N ARG A 115 -5.24 -11.81 -8.07
CA ARG A 115 -6.02 -11.54 -6.84
C ARG A 115 -6.79 -12.72 -6.25
N LYS A 116 -6.84 -13.88 -6.93
CA LYS A 116 -7.57 -15.04 -6.45
C LYS A 116 -6.98 -15.57 -5.15
N LEU A 117 -7.78 -15.52 -4.09
CA LEU A 117 -7.41 -16.01 -2.76
C LEU A 117 -7.56 -17.53 -2.65
N ASP A 118 -6.70 -18.15 -1.86
CA ASP A 118 -6.92 -19.48 -1.31
C ASP A 118 -7.75 -19.36 -0.03
N PRO A 119 -9.00 -19.88 0.00
CA PRO A 119 -9.88 -19.74 1.15
C PRO A 119 -9.45 -20.56 2.37
N HIS A 120 -8.58 -21.56 2.21
CA HIS A 120 -8.08 -22.39 3.31
C HIS A 120 -6.86 -21.80 4.01
N LEU A 121 -6.10 -20.98 3.29
CA LEU A 121 -4.87 -20.35 3.80
C LEU A 121 -5.06 -18.87 4.17
N SER A 122 -6.06 -18.21 3.58
CA SER A 122 -6.32 -16.78 3.85
C SER A 122 -6.93 -16.57 5.22
N LEU A 123 -6.49 -15.50 5.90
CA LEU A 123 -7.04 -15.00 7.15
C LEU A 123 -7.59 -13.58 6.95
N PRO A 124 -8.51 -13.10 7.82
CA PRO A 124 -9.08 -11.75 7.69
C PRO A 124 -8.04 -10.62 7.65
N TYR A 125 -6.86 -10.83 8.25
CA TYR A 125 -5.75 -9.88 8.34
C TYR A 125 -4.54 -10.28 7.48
N ARG A 126 -4.62 -11.39 6.73
CA ARG A 126 -3.52 -11.93 5.92
C ARG A 126 -4.07 -12.69 4.70
N PRO A 127 -4.18 -12.05 3.54
CA PRO A 127 -4.64 -12.73 2.33
C PRO A 127 -3.57 -13.71 1.85
N TYR A 128 -3.99 -14.86 1.33
CA TYR A 128 -3.10 -15.79 0.65
C TYR A 128 -3.55 -15.94 -0.81
N HIS A 129 -2.72 -15.49 -1.74
CA HIS A 129 -3.03 -15.57 -3.17
C HIS A 129 -2.64 -16.93 -3.73
N ALA A 130 -3.58 -17.61 -4.38
CA ALA A 130 -3.35 -18.97 -4.90
C ALA A 130 -2.38 -18.97 -6.10
N HIS A 131 -2.31 -17.86 -6.85
CA HIS A 131 -1.48 -17.71 -8.05
C HIS A 131 -1.66 -18.81 -9.12
N ILE A 132 -2.82 -19.46 -9.16
CA ILE A 132 -3.13 -20.58 -10.06
C ILE A 132 -3.67 -20.15 -11.43
N GLY A 133 -3.82 -18.85 -11.69
CA GLY A 133 -4.38 -18.33 -12.93
C GLY A 133 -4.37 -16.80 -12.96
N ARG A 134 -4.75 -16.25 -14.12
CA ARG A 134 -4.90 -14.80 -14.34
C ARG A 134 -6.39 -14.48 -14.55
N ASP A 135 -6.98 -13.81 -13.57
CA ASP A 135 -8.31 -13.24 -13.67
C ASP A 135 -8.19 -11.85 -14.31
N ILE A 136 -8.20 -11.78 -15.64
CA ILE A 136 -7.98 -10.54 -16.40
C ILE A 136 -8.96 -9.44 -15.97
N LEU A 137 -8.47 -8.19 -15.92
CA LEU A 137 -9.30 -7.02 -15.62
C LEU A 137 -10.07 -6.59 -16.87
N GLU A 138 -11.35 -6.32 -16.69
CA GLU A 138 -12.13 -5.59 -17.69
C GLU A 138 -11.85 -4.09 -17.55
N PRO A 139 -11.45 -3.38 -18.63
CA PRO A 139 -11.15 -1.97 -18.56
C PRO A 139 -12.29 -1.13 -17.97
N GLY A 140 -11.99 -0.36 -16.94
CA GLY A 140 -12.93 0.52 -16.25
C GLY A 140 -13.85 -0.16 -15.23
N THR A 141 -13.82 -1.50 -15.11
CA THR A 141 -14.64 -2.24 -14.13
C THR A 141 -13.90 -2.38 -12.80
N PRO A 142 -14.41 -1.82 -11.69
CA PRO A 142 -13.78 -1.99 -10.38
C PRO A 142 -13.86 -3.44 -9.89
N VAL A 143 -12.72 -3.98 -9.46
CA VAL A 143 -12.62 -5.27 -8.79
C VAL A 143 -12.02 -5.09 -7.39
N ARG A 144 -12.47 -5.93 -6.45
CA ARG A 144 -11.85 -5.99 -5.13
C ARG A 144 -10.51 -6.72 -5.20
N VAL A 145 -9.49 -6.17 -4.53
CA VAL A 145 -8.19 -6.79 -4.34
C VAL A 145 -7.75 -6.64 -2.89
N ASP A 146 -7.11 -7.68 -2.36
CA ASP A 146 -6.65 -7.73 -0.97
C ASP A 146 -5.12 -7.89 -0.99
N VAL A 147 -4.37 -6.81 -0.78
CA VAL A 147 -2.89 -6.83 -0.85
C VAL A 147 -2.32 -7.22 0.50
N GLU A 148 -1.50 -8.28 0.54
CA GLU A 148 -0.69 -8.58 1.73
C GLU A 148 0.42 -7.54 1.85
N ILE A 149 0.41 -6.77 2.93
CA ILE A 149 1.56 -6.00 3.37
C ILE A 149 2.29 -6.87 4.37
N TRP A 150 3.60 -7.04 4.14
CA TRP A 150 4.42 -7.95 4.92
C TRP A 150 4.30 -7.70 6.43
N PRO A 151 4.37 -8.77 7.25
CA PRO A 151 4.29 -8.64 8.70
C PRO A 151 5.29 -7.62 9.25
N THR A 152 4.82 -6.80 10.17
CA THR A 152 5.62 -5.79 10.86
C THR A 152 5.43 -5.91 12.36
N SER A 153 6.34 -5.33 13.13
CA SER A 153 6.20 -5.18 14.58
C SER A 153 6.86 -3.87 14.94
N MET A 154 6.06 -2.81 14.94
CA MET A 154 6.54 -1.43 14.99
C MET A 154 5.72 -0.59 15.96
N VAL A 155 6.42 0.23 16.74
CA VAL A 155 5.81 1.24 17.61
C VAL A 155 5.95 2.61 16.94
N PHE A 156 4.84 3.15 16.47
CA PHE A 156 4.75 4.52 15.98
C PHE A 156 4.61 5.45 17.18
N LYS A 157 5.54 6.40 17.33
CA LYS A 157 5.56 7.28 18.49
C LYS A 157 4.44 8.30 18.48
N LYS A 158 4.01 8.72 19.67
CA LYS A 158 3.12 9.88 19.84
C LYS A 158 3.60 11.06 18.99
N GLY A 159 2.67 11.71 18.29
CA GLY A 159 2.94 12.84 17.39
C GLY A 159 3.36 12.43 15.97
N HIS A 160 3.74 11.18 15.74
CA HIS A 160 4.03 10.66 14.40
C HIS A 160 2.73 10.42 13.62
N ARG A 161 2.85 10.13 12.32
CA ARG A 161 1.74 9.71 11.48
C ARG A 161 2.05 8.36 10.83
N ILE A 162 1.04 7.52 10.73
CA ILE A 162 1.08 6.34 9.86
C ILE A 162 0.65 6.80 8.48
N ARG A 163 1.50 6.58 7.48
CA ARG A 163 1.20 6.90 6.08
C ARG A 163 1.21 5.64 5.24
N LEU A 164 0.16 5.47 4.45
CA LEU A 164 0.06 4.49 3.38
C LEU A 164 0.25 5.21 2.05
N ASP A 165 1.18 4.72 1.24
CA ASP A 165 1.39 5.11 -0.16
C ASP A 165 1.14 3.94 -1.11
#